data_AF-A0A2S6R7E0-F1
#
_entry.id   AF-A0A2S6R7E0-F1
#
_cell.length_a   1.000
_cell.length_b   1.000
_cell.length_c   1.000
_cell.angle_alpha   90.00
_cell.angle_beta   90.00
_cell.angle_gamma   90.00
#
_symmetry.space_group_name_H-M   'P 1'
#
loop_
_entity.id
_entity.type
_entity.pdbx_description
1 polymer ?
#
loop_
_entity_poly.entity_id
_entity_poly.type
_entity_poly.pdbx_seq_one_letter_code
_entity_poly.pdbx_strand_id
1 'polypeptide(L)'
;MKIAPLAASVVGGIAIAVIGYTAYWFVAAGKIEDRIAEWAEDQRARGIVVEAGAPEVSGYPLQFQVSLDHPSVDNSAQGWAWRGDVLTASFRPWRFDKFDLKFRGQNDVRYFDGDAWHDIQGRVEDGSAWLQLDSERRIENVLLDLKRIAVTGPWGGDFAYVERLRARAERLAETESEDAPEPREIGTAAVEFEGVQLPPGFGFEMGESIEFLNFDLSLFGQLPPGETSAAVKAWRDEGGTVELNSFRVRWGPLGIESSGTIALDSEMRPIGALTADIIGYGDVIDALIMSNMIPLGDAFIAKVAFNMLADKPEDGGPPVLRSVPVTAQDGGLFVGPVAVARMPAIKFD
;
A
#
# COMPACT_ATOMS: atom_id res chain seq x y z
N MET A 1 0.80 61.13 27.91
CA MET A 1 1.03 59.77 27.35
C MET A 1 -0.23 58.92 27.58
N LYS A 2 -1.04 58.69 26.53
CA LYS A 2 -2.34 57.98 26.58
C LYS A 2 -2.24 56.54 26.06
N ILE A 3 -1.25 55.77 26.52
CA ILE A 3 -1.00 54.40 26.05
C ILE A 3 -1.76 53.36 26.91
N ALA A 4 -2.08 53.69 28.16
CA ALA A 4 -2.73 52.80 29.11
C ALA A 4 -4.15 52.29 28.72
N PRO A 5 -5.10 53.12 28.22
CA PRO A 5 -6.45 52.63 27.92
C PRO A 5 -6.51 51.78 26.64
N LEU A 6 -5.63 52.03 25.68
CA LEU A 6 -5.51 51.22 24.47
C LEU A 6 -4.89 49.85 24.79
N ALA A 7 -3.83 49.84 25.62
CA ALA A 7 -3.20 48.61 26.10
C ALA A 7 -4.17 47.72 26.91
N ALA A 8 -4.98 48.31 27.81
CA ALA A 8 -5.97 47.56 28.58
C ALA A 8 -7.09 46.96 27.70
N SER A 9 -7.52 47.68 26.66
CA SER A 9 -8.53 47.18 25.71
C SER A 9 -7.98 46.04 24.84
N VAL A 10 -6.71 46.14 24.42
CA VAL A 10 -6.02 45.08 23.69
C VAL A 10 -5.82 43.84 24.57
N VAL A 11 -5.37 44.01 25.81
CA VAL A 11 -5.21 42.89 26.77
C VAL A 11 -6.55 42.24 27.08
N GLY A 12 -7.62 43.02 27.28
CA GLY A 12 -8.97 42.51 27.51
C GLY A 12 -9.51 41.73 26.30
N GLY A 13 -9.31 42.25 25.09
CA GLY A 13 -9.67 41.55 23.85
C GLY A 13 -8.91 40.25 23.66
N ILE A 14 -7.60 40.24 23.93
CA ILE A 14 -6.78 39.02 23.91
C ILE A 14 -7.27 38.01 24.94
N ALA A 15 -7.57 38.44 26.17
CA ALA A 15 -8.07 37.54 27.21
C ALA A 15 -9.41 36.88 26.83
N ILE A 16 -10.34 37.64 26.24
CA ILE A 16 -11.61 37.10 25.76
C ILE A 16 -11.38 36.12 24.61
N ALA A 17 -10.49 36.44 23.66
CA ALA A 17 -10.15 35.54 22.57
C ALA A 17 -9.52 34.23 23.07
N VAL A 18 -8.62 34.31 24.07
CA VAL A 18 -8.02 33.14 24.71
C VAL A 18 -9.09 32.30 25.42
N ILE A 19 -9.96 32.90 26.24
CA ILE A 19 -11.03 32.18 26.94
C ILE A 19 -11.99 31.51 25.94
N GLY A 20 -12.40 32.24 24.91
CA GLY A 20 -13.28 31.73 23.85
C GLY A 20 -12.64 30.56 23.11
N TYR A 21 -11.35 30.67 22.78
CA TYR A 21 -10.59 29.59 22.16
C TYR A 21 -10.43 28.37 23.08
N THR A 22 -10.16 28.59 24.37
CA THR A 22 -10.09 27.51 25.36
C THR A 22 -11.41 26.76 25.45
N ALA A 23 -12.53 27.49 25.57
CA ALA A 23 -13.87 26.90 25.61
C ALA A 23 -14.15 26.10 24.33
N TYR A 24 -13.82 26.66 23.16
CA TYR A 24 -13.93 25.97 21.88
C TYR A 24 -13.14 24.66 21.86
N TRP A 25 -11.86 24.69 22.26
CA TRP A 25 -10.99 23.52 22.22
C TRP A 25 -11.52 22.36 23.07
N PHE A 26 -11.94 22.64 24.32
CA PHE A 26 -12.49 21.60 25.20
C PHE A 26 -13.83 21.06 24.72
N VAL A 27 -14.70 21.89 24.14
CA VAL A 27 -15.95 21.43 23.51
C VAL A 27 -15.68 20.54 22.31
N ALA A 28 -14.72 20.92 21.46
CA ALA A 28 -14.34 20.12 20.30
C ALA A 28 -13.65 18.81 20.73
N ALA A 29 -12.81 18.82 21.77
CA ALA A 29 -12.21 17.61 22.34
C ALA A 29 -13.26 16.60 22.79
N GLY A 30 -14.29 17.04 23.53
CA GLY A 30 -15.39 16.15 23.94
C GLY A 30 -16.17 15.57 22.76
N LYS A 31 -16.38 16.35 21.69
CA LYS A 31 -17.06 15.87 20.49
C LYS A 31 -16.25 14.85 19.69
N ILE A 32 -14.92 14.80 19.82
CA ILE A 32 -14.10 13.82 19.09
C ILE A 32 -14.46 12.40 19.54
N GLU A 33 -14.61 12.19 20.85
CA GLU A 33 -15.00 10.90 21.41
C GLU A 33 -16.37 10.45 20.88
N ASP A 34 -17.38 11.32 20.95
CA ASP A 34 -18.71 11.06 20.41
C ASP A 34 -18.66 10.71 18.92
N ARG A 35 -17.86 11.43 18.13
CA ARG A 35 -17.73 11.19 16.69
C ARG A 35 -17.06 9.87 16.33
N ILE A 36 -16.07 9.44 17.11
CA ILE A 36 -15.44 8.13 16.93
C ILE A 36 -16.44 7.03 17.24
N ALA A 37 -17.22 7.17 18.31
CA ALA A 37 -18.26 6.22 18.69
C ALA A 37 -19.38 6.13 17.64
N GLU A 38 -19.92 7.27 17.19
CA GLU A 38 -20.92 7.33 16.12
C GLU A 38 -20.40 6.68 14.83
N TRP A 39 -19.16 6.99 14.42
CA TRP A 39 -18.57 6.39 13.22
C TRP A 39 -18.37 4.88 13.35
N ALA A 40 -17.97 4.38 14.53
CA ALA A 40 -17.83 2.94 14.78
C ALA A 40 -19.19 2.22 14.72
N GLU A 41 -20.28 2.86 15.17
CA GLU A 41 -21.64 2.33 15.01
C GLU A 41 -22.08 2.30 13.53
N ASP A 42 -21.80 3.36 12.78
CA ASP A 42 -22.06 3.42 11.33
C ASP A 42 -21.29 2.31 10.58
N GLN A 43 -20.05 2.01 11.00
CA GLN A 43 -19.26 0.91 10.42
C GLN A 43 -19.86 -0.45 10.78
N ARG A 44 -20.33 -0.63 12.01
CA ARG A 44 -20.98 -1.87 12.45
C ARG A 44 -22.24 -2.16 11.63
N ALA A 45 -23.00 -1.13 11.25
CA ALA A 45 -24.15 -1.27 10.36
C ALA A 45 -23.77 -1.75 8.95
N ARG A 46 -22.50 -1.57 8.54
CA ARG A 46 -21.93 -2.04 7.26
C ARG A 46 -21.22 -3.40 7.39
N GLY A 47 -21.27 -4.04 8.57
CA GLY A 47 -20.60 -5.31 8.83
C GLY A 47 -19.13 -5.19 9.24
N ILE A 48 -18.65 -3.97 9.48
CA ILE A 48 -17.26 -3.70 9.92
C ILE A 48 -17.29 -3.43 11.42
N VAL A 49 -16.69 -4.29 12.23
CA VAL A 49 -16.62 -4.09 13.68
C VAL A 49 -15.37 -3.28 14.01
N VAL A 50 -15.56 -2.07 14.51
CA VAL A 50 -14.46 -1.21 14.98
C VAL A 50 -14.50 -1.09 16.49
N GLU A 51 -13.36 -1.36 17.13
CA GLU A 51 -13.16 -1.16 18.56
C GLU A 51 -11.97 -0.22 18.76
N ALA A 52 -12.24 0.98 19.28
CA ALA A 52 -11.22 2.02 19.46
C ALA A 52 -10.84 2.26 20.94
N GLY A 53 -11.54 1.61 21.88
CA GLY A 53 -11.41 1.93 23.31
C GLY A 53 -11.93 3.33 23.64
N ALA A 54 -11.59 3.83 24.84
CA ALA A 54 -11.85 5.21 25.22
C ALA A 54 -10.71 6.10 24.70
N PRO A 55 -10.96 7.02 23.76
CA PRO A 55 -9.92 7.86 23.19
C PRO A 55 -9.38 8.87 24.21
N GLU A 56 -8.06 8.96 24.34
CA GLU A 56 -7.43 10.02 25.12
C GLU A 56 -7.15 11.25 24.23
N VAL A 57 -7.80 12.38 24.52
CA VAL A 57 -7.63 13.63 23.75
C VAL A 57 -6.78 14.63 24.52
N SER A 58 -5.66 15.04 23.91
CA SER A 58 -4.68 16.00 24.47
C SER A 58 -4.20 16.99 23.40
N GLY A 59 -3.18 17.82 23.70
CA GLY A 59 -2.55 18.73 22.72
C GLY A 59 -2.93 20.21 22.81
N TYR A 60 -3.73 20.60 23.81
CA TYR A 60 -4.07 22.00 24.06
C TYR A 60 -2.82 22.89 24.19
N PRO A 61 -2.82 24.12 23.64
CA PRO A 61 -3.87 24.74 22.82
C PRO A 61 -3.70 24.50 21.32
N LEU A 62 -2.62 23.88 20.86
CA LEU A 62 -2.18 24.00 19.47
C LEU A 62 -2.68 22.88 18.56
N GLN A 63 -3.02 21.72 19.10
CA GLN A 63 -3.44 20.56 18.34
C GLN A 63 -4.47 19.72 19.11
N PHE A 64 -5.15 18.85 18.40
CA PHE A 64 -5.74 17.65 18.98
C PHE A 64 -4.77 16.50 18.77
N GLN A 65 -4.49 15.76 19.83
CA GLN A 65 -3.75 14.52 19.81
C GLN A 65 -4.65 13.46 20.45
N VAL A 66 -5.12 12.54 19.64
CA VAL A 66 -6.05 11.46 20.02
C VAL A 66 -5.26 10.16 20.08
N SER A 67 -5.14 9.56 21.26
CA SER A 67 -4.53 8.24 21.44
C SER A 67 -5.61 7.18 21.60
N LEU A 68 -5.48 6.10 20.83
CA LEU A 68 -6.30 4.90 20.93
C LEU A 68 -5.41 3.75 21.37
N ASP A 69 -5.79 3.10 22.47
CA ASP A 69 -5.12 1.91 22.98
C ASP A 69 -5.82 0.66 22.44
N HIS A 70 -5.02 -0.26 21.91
CA HIS A 70 -5.46 -1.51 21.30
C HIS A 70 -6.58 -1.37 20.24
N PRO A 71 -6.47 -0.43 19.29
CA PRO A 71 -7.49 -0.26 18.26
C PRO A 71 -7.58 -1.51 17.39
N SER A 72 -8.80 -1.88 17.01
CA SER A 72 -9.03 -2.98 16.07
C SER A 72 -10.15 -2.70 15.08
N VAL A 73 -10.00 -3.28 13.90
CA VAL A 73 -10.98 -3.26 12.82
C VAL A 73 -11.14 -4.69 12.33
N ASP A 74 -12.34 -5.24 12.42
CA ASP A 74 -12.70 -6.53 11.86
C ASP A 74 -13.64 -6.30 10.68
N ASN A 75 -13.14 -6.55 9.48
CA ASN A 75 -13.89 -6.54 8.23
C ASN A 75 -13.85 -7.94 7.60
N SER A 76 -14.21 -8.95 8.40
CA SER A 76 -14.24 -10.34 7.96
C SER A 76 -15.12 -10.58 6.73
N ALA A 77 -16.12 -9.73 6.49
CA ALA A 77 -16.94 -9.77 5.29
C ALA A 77 -16.14 -9.50 4.00
N GLN A 78 -15.07 -8.71 4.06
CA GLN A 78 -14.14 -8.48 2.95
C GLN A 78 -12.79 -9.19 3.17
N GLY A 79 -12.76 -10.20 4.05
CA GLY A 79 -11.60 -11.06 4.21
C GLY A 79 -10.40 -10.39 4.89
N TRP A 80 -10.58 -9.39 5.76
CA TRP A 80 -9.45 -8.86 6.54
C TRP A 80 -9.83 -8.36 7.94
N ALA A 81 -8.87 -8.41 8.85
CA ALA A 81 -8.96 -7.81 10.17
C ALA A 81 -7.59 -7.26 10.59
N TRP A 82 -7.58 -6.22 11.42
CA TRP A 82 -6.39 -5.59 11.94
C TRP A 82 -6.53 -5.27 13.43
N ARG A 83 -5.44 -5.43 14.19
CA ARG A 83 -5.32 -4.98 15.57
C ARG A 83 -3.98 -4.31 15.77
N GLY A 84 -3.98 -3.09 16.26
CA GLY A 84 -2.78 -2.35 16.67
C GLY A 84 -2.59 -2.36 18.19
N ASP A 85 -1.38 -2.01 18.62
CA ASP A 85 -1.04 -1.77 20.03
C ASP A 85 -1.44 -0.34 20.45
N VAL A 86 -0.90 0.67 19.76
CA VAL A 86 -1.26 2.08 19.98
C VAL A 86 -1.34 2.82 18.65
N LEU A 87 -2.40 3.60 18.47
CA LEU A 87 -2.56 4.55 17.36
C LEU A 87 -2.76 5.97 17.90
N THR A 88 -1.89 6.90 17.50
CA THR A 88 -2.03 8.32 17.83
C THR A 88 -2.32 9.12 16.57
N ALA A 89 -3.45 9.83 16.55
CA ALA A 89 -3.79 10.79 15.50
C ALA A 89 -3.57 12.22 15.99
N SER A 90 -2.92 13.06 15.20
CA SER A 90 -2.69 14.48 15.48
C SER A 90 -3.23 15.36 14.35
N PHE A 91 -3.94 16.43 14.71
CA PHE A 91 -4.50 17.38 13.74
C PHE A 91 -4.74 18.75 14.37
N ARG A 92 -4.88 19.79 13.54
CA ARG A 92 -5.06 21.16 14.04
C ARG A 92 -6.52 21.43 14.40
N PRO A 93 -6.82 22.26 15.41
CA PRO A 93 -8.20 22.46 15.83
C PRO A 93 -9.11 23.09 14.77
N TRP A 94 -8.55 23.79 13.78
CA TRP A 94 -9.27 24.39 12.67
C TRP A 94 -9.20 23.59 11.36
N ARG A 95 -8.66 22.35 11.39
CA ARG A 95 -8.51 21.48 10.21
C ARG A 95 -8.83 20.03 10.56
N PHE A 96 -9.97 19.54 10.08
CA PHE A 96 -10.47 18.18 10.28
C PHE A 96 -10.39 17.33 9.00
N ASP A 97 -9.56 17.76 8.05
CA ASP A 97 -9.33 17.16 6.74
C ASP A 97 -7.93 16.55 6.61
N LYS A 98 -7.02 16.84 7.55
CA LYS A 98 -5.62 16.39 7.53
C LYS A 98 -5.22 15.81 8.86
N PHE A 99 -4.68 14.60 8.82
CA PHE A 99 -4.34 13.82 10.01
C PHE A 99 -2.91 13.29 9.89
N ASP A 100 -2.11 13.54 10.91
CA ASP A 100 -0.81 12.91 11.11
C ASP A 100 -1.00 11.73 12.07
N LEU A 101 -0.72 10.53 11.60
CA LEU A 101 -0.86 9.29 12.37
C LEU A 101 0.51 8.79 12.80
N LYS A 102 0.58 8.25 14.02
CA LYS A 102 1.72 7.50 14.56
C LYS A 102 1.21 6.18 15.09
N PHE A 103 1.85 5.09 14.72
CA PHE A 103 1.55 3.76 15.22
C PHE A 103 2.87 3.03 15.43
N ARG A 104 2.95 2.30 16.54
CA ARG A 104 4.16 1.64 17.03
C ARG A 104 3.76 0.34 17.70
N GLY A 105 4.75 -0.50 17.98
CA GLY A 105 4.53 -1.75 18.67
C GLY A 105 3.91 -2.80 17.75
N GLN A 106 3.09 -3.65 18.34
CA GLN A 106 2.52 -4.79 17.64
C GLN A 106 1.34 -4.36 16.75
N ASN A 107 1.29 -4.92 15.54
CA ASN A 107 0.27 -4.72 14.53
C ASN A 107 -0.01 -6.09 13.92
N ASP A 108 -1.11 -6.69 14.33
CA ASP A 108 -1.55 -7.98 13.82
C ASP A 108 -2.53 -7.75 12.68
N VAL A 109 -2.29 -8.39 11.55
CA VAL A 109 -3.16 -8.39 10.38
C VAL A 109 -3.60 -9.82 10.13
N ARG A 110 -4.90 -9.99 9.91
CA ARG A 110 -5.48 -11.23 9.42
C ARG A 110 -6.04 -10.97 8.04
N TYR A 111 -5.81 -11.87 7.11
CA TYR A 111 -6.42 -11.78 5.79
C TYR A 111 -6.86 -13.16 5.30
N PHE A 112 -7.89 -13.17 4.47
CA PHE A 112 -8.41 -14.35 3.81
C PHE A 112 -7.94 -14.32 2.34
N ASP A 113 -7.36 -15.41 1.87
CA ASP A 113 -6.83 -15.51 0.50
C ASP A 113 -7.82 -16.13 -0.50
N GLY A 114 -9.07 -16.33 -0.09
CA GLY A 114 -10.10 -17.04 -0.83
C GLY A 114 -10.28 -18.51 -0.41
N ASP A 115 -9.30 -19.08 0.30
CA ASP A 115 -9.31 -20.49 0.74
C ASP A 115 -9.14 -20.62 2.26
N ALA A 116 -8.25 -19.85 2.88
CA ALA A 116 -7.96 -19.87 4.31
C ALA A 116 -7.63 -18.50 4.90
N TRP A 117 -7.81 -18.39 6.21
CA TRP A 117 -7.35 -17.23 6.99
C TRP A 117 -5.87 -17.37 7.33
N HIS A 118 -5.13 -16.28 7.16
CA HIS A 118 -3.72 -16.15 7.48
C HIS A 118 -3.49 -15.04 8.49
N ASP A 119 -2.53 -15.27 9.38
CA ASP A 119 -2.13 -14.33 10.41
C ASP A 119 -0.73 -13.78 10.10
N ILE A 120 -0.60 -12.47 10.13
CA ILE A 120 0.67 -11.74 10.02
C ILE A 120 0.82 -10.89 11.28
N GLN A 121 1.92 -11.10 12.01
CA GLN A 121 2.27 -10.30 13.17
C GLN A 121 3.42 -9.36 12.80
N GLY A 122 3.14 -8.07 12.75
CA GLY A 122 4.13 -7.03 12.51
C GLY A 122 4.50 -6.30 13.81
N ARG A 123 5.79 -6.09 14.06
CA ARG A 123 6.25 -5.13 15.08
C ARG A 123 6.91 -3.96 14.38
N VAL A 124 6.34 -2.77 14.54
CA VAL A 124 6.82 -1.52 13.93
C VAL A 124 7.48 -0.67 15.01
N GLU A 125 8.73 -0.26 14.80
CA GLU A 125 9.43 0.61 15.76
C GLU A 125 9.09 2.10 15.57
N ASP A 126 9.06 2.57 14.32
CA ASP A 126 8.67 3.93 13.97
C ASP A 126 7.76 3.93 12.75
N GLY A 127 6.45 3.98 13.01
CA GLY A 127 5.40 4.09 11.99
C GLY A 127 4.80 5.49 11.97
N SER A 128 4.66 6.05 10.78
CA SER A 128 3.89 7.26 10.55
C SER A 128 3.06 7.17 9.29
N ALA A 129 1.91 7.84 9.33
CA ALA A 129 1.13 8.08 8.13
C ALA A 129 0.62 9.51 8.11
N TRP A 130 0.37 10.02 6.91
CA TRP A 130 -0.34 11.27 6.70
C TRP A 130 -1.55 10.98 5.82
N LEU A 131 -2.72 11.44 6.27
CA LEU A 131 -4.00 11.16 5.62
C LEU A 131 -4.73 12.48 5.35
N GLN A 132 -5.20 12.66 4.12
CA GLN A 132 -6.04 13.78 3.70
C GLN A 132 -7.41 13.27 3.24
N LEU A 133 -8.47 13.94 3.68
CA LEU A 133 -9.83 13.71 3.24
C LEU A 133 -10.27 14.81 2.26
N ASP A 134 -11.09 14.44 1.28
CA ASP A 134 -11.79 15.40 0.43
C ASP A 134 -12.99 16.04 1.15
N SER A 135 -13.70 16.92 0.45
CA SER A 135 -14.91 17.59 0.97
C SER A 135 -16.06 16.62 1.29
N GLU A 136 -16.06 15.41 0.73
CA GLU A 136 -17.03 14.35 0.99
C GLU A 136 -16.57 13.38 2.09
N ARG A 137 -15.44 13.68 2.76
CA ARG A 137 -14.80 12.86 3.79
C ARG A 137 -14.29 11.51 3.29
N ARG A 138 -13.99 11.40 1.99
CA ARG A 138 -13.34 10.23 1.41
C ARG A 138 -11.83 10.44 1.41
N ILE A 139 -11.07 9.37 1.65
CA ILE A 139 -9.59 9.42 1.65
C ILE A 139 -9.09 9.87 0.28
N GLU A 140 -8.51 11.06 0.21
CA GLU A 140 -7.97 11.65 -1.01
C GLU A 140 -6.49 11.33 -1.15
N ASN A 141 -5.72 11.45 -0.07
CA ASN A 141 -4.30 11.12 -0.05
C ASN A 141 -3.94 10.30 1.18
N VAL A 142 -3.04 9.33 0.99
CA VAL A 142 -2.39 8.56 2.05
C VAL A 142 -0.90 8.53 1.78
N LEU A 143 -0.10 8.83 2.79
CA LEU A 143 1.33 8.56 2.83
C LEU A 143 1.61 7.69 4.05
N LEU A 144 2.46 6.69 3.90
CA LEU A 144 2.86 5.75 4.93
C LEU A 144 4.39 5.66 4.92
N ASP A 145 5.02 5.75 6.10
CA ASP A 145 6.45 5.53 6.30
C ASP A 145 6.63 4.70 7.56
N LEU A 146 7.06 3.45 7.38
CA LEU A 146 7.33 2.48 8.43
C LEU A 146 8.81 2.18 8.43
N LYS A 147 9.41 2.12 9.62
CA LYS A 147 10.82 1.76 9.78
C LYS A 147 10.99 0.63 10.77
N ARG A 148 11.95 -0.23 10.49
CA ARG A 148 12.39 -1.35 11.33
C ARG A 148 11.22 -2.23 11.71
N ILE A 149 10.71 -2.93 10.71
CA ILE A 149 9.52 -3.77 10.79
C ILE A 149 9.98 -5.22 10.92
N ALA A 150 9.65 -5.87 12.03
CA ALA A 150 9.78 -7.32 12.13
C ALA A 150 8.43 -7.96 11.80
N VAL A 151 8.41 -8.90 10.86
CA VAL A 151 7.17 -9.54 10.38
C VAL A 151 7.29 -11.04 10.55
N THR A 152 6.39 -11.62 11.35
CA THR A 152 6.17 -13.07 11.42
C THR A 152 4.90 -13.37 10.63
N GLY A 153 4.91 -14.42 9.82
CA GLY A 153 3.78 -14.74 8.95
C GLY A 153 3.60 -16.25 8.77
N PRO A 154 2.73 -16.67 7.85
CA PRO A 154 2.41 -18.08 7.64
C PRO A 154 3.61 -18.90 7.09
N TRP A 155 4.71 -18.24 6.72
CA TRP A 155 5.94 -18.85 6.22
C TRP A 155 6.83 -19.50 7.29
N GLY A 156 6.56 -19.31 8.59
CA GLY A 156 7.30 -19.96 9.67
C GLY A 156 7.39 -19.14 10.95
N GLY A 157 8.08 -19.69 11.96
CA GLY A 157 8.25 -19.04 13.26
C GLY A 157 9.31 -17.94 13.28
N ASP A 158 10.18 -17.86 12.27
CA ASP A 158 11.19 -16.82 12.15
C ASP A 158 10.63 -15.56 11.47
N PHE A 159 11.16 -14.40 11.85
CA PHE A 159 10.71 -13.12 11.31
C PHE A 159 11.47 -12.75 10.04
N ALA A 160 10.76 -12.17 9.08
CA ALA A 160 11.33 -11.30 8.08
C ALA A 160 11.58 -9.92 8.71
N TYR A 161 12.60 -9.20 8.25
CA TYR A 161 12.86 -7.84 8.69
C TYR A 161 12.85 -6.88 7.50
N VAL A 162 12.18 -5.75 7.65
CA VAL A 162 12.13 -4.69 6.64
C VAL A 162 12.68 -3.42 7.26
N GLU A 163 13.78 -2.89 6.70
CA GLU A 163 14.38 -1.65 7.20
C GLU A 163 13.42 -0.48 7.02
N ARG A 164 12.79 -0.38 5.84
CA ARG A 164 11.78 0.66 5.57
C ARG A 164 10.71 0.22 4.58
N LEU A 165 9.47 0.59 4.85
CA LEU A 165 8.34 0.52 3.92
C LEU A 165 7.78 1.92 3.73
N ARG A 166 7.71 2.39 2.49
CA ARG A 166 6.98 3.61 2.11
C ARG A 166 5.82 3.24 1.22
N ALA A 167 4.65 3.82 1.47
CA ALA A 167 3.52 3.70 0.56
C ALA A 167 2.86 5.07 0.36
N ARG A 168 2.37 5.31 -0.85
CA ARG A 168 1.55 6.47 -1.19
C ARG A 168 0.34 6.02 -1.99
N ALA A 169 -0.79 6.65 -1.76
CA ALA A 169 -1.97 6.51 -2.61
C ALA A 169 -2.67 7.86 -2.72
N GLU A 170 -3.10 8.22 -3.92
CA GLU A 170 -3.80 9.46 -4.22
C GLU A 170 -5.00 9.14 -5.11
N ARG A 171 -6.19 9.58 -4.72
CA ARG A 171 -7.36 9.63 -5.60
C ARG A 171 -7.36 10.97 -6.30
N LEU A 172 -7.37 10.94 -7.63
CA LEU A 172 -7.46 12.15 -8.45
C LEU A 172 -8.92 12.61 -8.52
N ALA A 173 -9.14 13.92 -8.45
CA ALA A 173 -10.47 14.49 -8.62
C ALA A 173 -10.92 14.33 -10.07
N GLU A 174 -12.18 13.92 -10.27
CA GLU A 174 -12.80 13.93 -11.59
C GLU A 174 -12.78 15.36 -12.14
N THR A 175 -11.98 15.59 -13.18
CA THR A 175 -11.95 16.86 -13.88
C THR A 175 -12.99 16.80 -14.99
N GLU A 176 -13.97 17.71 -15.01
CA GLU A 176 -15.02 17.82 -16.04
C GLU A 176 -14.47 18.33 -17.39
N SER A 177 -13.42 17.71 -17.92
CA SER A 177 -12.95 17.98 -19.28
C SER A 177 -13.67 17.04 -20.25
N GLU A 178 -14.58 17.56 -21.09
CA GLU A 178 -15.29 16.76 -22.10
C GLU A 178 -14.34 16.14 -23.15
N ASP A 179 -13.16 16.72 -23.36
CA ASP A 179 -12.17 16.30 -24.37
C ASP A 179 -11.09 15.33 -23.84
N ALA A 180 -11.18 14.86 -22.59
CA ALA A 180 -10.18 13.95 -22.04
C ALA A 180 -10.28 12.54 -22.67
N PRO A 181 -9.16 11.86 -22.98
CA PRO A 181 -9.18 10.48 -23.43
C PRO A 181 -9.82 9.58 -22.36
N GLU A 182 -10.72 8.70 -22.77
CA GLU A 182 -11.25 7.61 -21.94
C GLU A 182 -10.46 6.32 -22.19
N PRO A 183 -10.19 5.49 -21.16
CA PRO A 183 -10.52 5.72 -19.76
C PRO A 183 -9.59 6.77 -19.10
N ARG A 184 -10.12 7.56 -18.17
CA ARG A 184 -9.34 8.58 -17.43
C ARG A 184 -8.55 7.99 -16.27
N GLU A 185 -7.43 8.61 -15.92
CA GLU A 185 -6.70 8.32 -14.69
C GLU A 185 -7.51 8.79 -13.47
N ILE A 186 -7.76 7.88 -12.53
CA ILE A 186 -8.58 8.14 -11.33
C ILE A 186 -7.76 8.08 -10.03
N GLY A 187 -6.52 7.61 -10.09
CA GLY A 187 -5.67 7.54 -8.91
C GLY A 187 -4.29 6.95 -9.18
N THR A 188 -3.39 7.19 -8.25
CA THR A 188 -2.04 6.62 -8.25
C THR A 188 -1.77 5.88 -6.95
N ALA A 189 -0.91 4.88 -7.01
CA ALA A 189 -0.39 4.20 -5.84
C ALA A 189 1.08 3.84 -6.05
N ALA A 190 1.89 3.98 -5.02
CA ALA A 190 3.24 3.42 -5.02
C ALA A 190 3.58 2.79 -3.68
N VAL A 191 4.32 1.70 -3.73
CA VAL A 191 4.82 0.99 -2.54
C VAL A 191 6.30 0.68 -2.76
N GLU A 192 7.11 0.93 -1.76
CA GLU A 192 8.55 0.74 -1.79
C GLU A 192 9.00 0.06 -0.49
N PHE A 193 9.76 -1.00 -0.66
CA PHE A 193 10.46 -1.70 0.41
C PHE A 193 11.95 -1.46 0.21
N GLU A 194 12.64 -1.09 1.29
CA GLU A 194 14.09 -0.98 1.34
C GLU A 194 14.62 -1.96 2.40
N GLY A 195 15.67 -2.70 2.05
CA GLY A 195 16.37 -3.60 2.98
C GLY A 195 15.46 -4.65 3.60
N VAL A 196 14.90 -5.54 2.76
CA VAL A 196 14.13 -6.69 3.23
C VAL A 196 15.08 -7.85 3.48
N GLN A 197 15.23 -8.25 4.73
CA GLN A 197 15.87 -9.49 5.12
C GLN A 197 14.81 -10.59 5.20
N LEU A 198 14.96 -11.62 4.38
CA LEU A 198 14.13 -12.81 4.38
C LEU A 198 14.38 -13.65 5.64
N PRO A 199 13.37 -14.41 6.10
CA PRO A 199 13.56 -15.32 7.21
C PRO A 199 14.55 -16.44 6.83
N PRO A 200 15.28 -17.01 7.81
CA PRO A 200 16.21 -18.10 7.56
C PRO A 200 15.58 -19.26 6.78
N GLY A 201 16.32 -19.80 5.82
CA GLY A 201 15.85 -20.90 4.96
C GLY A 201 15.06 -20.47 3.73
N PHE A 202 14.80 -19.16 3.56
CA PHE A 202 14.24 -18.60 2.33
C PHE A 202 15.31 -17.86 1.53
N GLY A 203 15.33 -18.08 0.21
CA GLY A 203 16.21 -17.34 -0.69
C GLY A 203 17.68 -17.73 -0.62
N PHE A 204 18.06 -18.90 -0.09
CA PHE A 204 19.46 -19.31 0.09
C PHE A 204 20.29 -19.16 -1.21
N GLU A 205 19.71 -19.53 -2.34
CA GLU A 205 20.34 -19.48 -3.66
C GLU A 205 20.38 -18.05 -4.26
N MET A 206 19.42 -17.20 -3.87
CA MET A 206 19.28 -15.82 -4.35
C MET A 206 19.89 -14.78 -3.40
N GLY A 207 20.35 -15.21 -2.22
CA GLY A 207 20.65 -14.35 -1.08
C GLY A 207 19.42 -14.08 -0.21
N GLU A 208 19.63 -13.92 1.09
CA GLU A 208 18.56 -13.68 2.07
C GLU A 208 18.16 -12.20 2.14
N SER A 209 18.68 -11.33 1.26
CA SER A 209 18.38 -9.89 1.26
C SER A 209 17.87 -9.39 -0.09
N ILE A 210 16.76 -8.65 -0.03
CA ILE A 210 16.25 -7.83 -1.12
C ILE A 210 16.64 -6.40 -0.80
N GLU A 211 17.48 -5.80 -1.64
CA GLU A 211 17.97 -4.44 -1.43
C GLU A 211 16.82 -3.44 -1.54
N PHE A 212 16.01 -3.58 -2.59
CA PHE A 212 14.77 -2.83 -2.74
C PHE A 212 13.75 -3.57 -3.62
N LEU A 213 12.48 -3.23 -3.42
CA LEU A 213 11.33 -3.63 -4.23
C LEU A 213 10.38 -2.45 -4.34
N ASN A 214 10.07 -1.99 -5.54
CA ASN A 214 9.12 -0.89 -5.76
C ASN A 214 8.04 -1.22 -6.79
N PHE A 215 6.88 -0.63 -6.56
CA PHE A 215 5.74 -0.59 -7.47
C PHE A 215 5.26 0.85 -7.56
N ASP A 216 5.04 1.36 -8.77
CA ASP A 216 4.40 2.63 -9.06
C ASP A 216 3.31 2.38 -10.11
N LEU A 217 2.07 2.73 -9.75
CA LEU A 217 0.85 2.34 -10.46
C LEU A 217 -0.03 3.57 -10.69
N SER A 218 -0.61 3.66 -11.88
CA SER A 218 -1.70 4.57 -12.21
C SER A 218 -2.94 3.76 -12.60
N LEU A 219 -4.09 4.11 -12.05
CA LEU A 219 -5.35 3.43 -12.27
C LEU A 219 -6.24 4.24 -13.22
N PHE A 220 -6.73 3.60 -14.26
CA PHE A 220 -7.58 4.21 -15.28
C PHE A 220 -8.95 3.55 -15.33
N GLY A 221 -9.99 4.36 -15.54
CA GLY A 221 -11.39 3.94 -15.65
C GLY A 221 -12.12 4.04 -14.31
N GLN A 222 -13.43 4.24 -14.36
CA GLN A 222 -14.23 4.48 -13.15
C GLN A 222 -14.37 3.21 -12.32
N LEU A 223 -14.14 3.32 -11.02
CA LEU A 223 -14.50 2.29 -10.05
C LEU A 223 -15.84 2.66 -9.41
N PRO A 224 -16.95 1.99 -9.79
CA PRO A 224 -18.24 2.30 -9.20
C PRO A 224 -18.24 1.95 -7.71
N PRO A 225 -18.97 2.70 -6.87
CA PRO A 225 -19.09 2.37 -5.46
C PRO A 225 -19.87 1.06 -5.29
N GLY A 226 -19.52 0.27 -4.28
CA GLY A 226 -20.26 -0.96 -3.96
C GLY A 226 -19.38 -2.07 -3.41
N GLU A 227 -19.86 -3.28 -3.55
CA GLU A 227 -19.13 -4.51 -3.25
C GLU A 227 -17.94 -4.66 -4.23
N THR A 228 -16.76 -5.03 -3.70
CA THR A 228 -15.47 -4.99 -4.41
C THR A 228 -15.47 -5.83 -5.68
N SER A 229 -15.96 -7.07 -5.62
CA SER A 229 -16.06 -8.00 -6.74
C SER A 229 -16.93 -7.44 -7.87
N ALA A 230 -18.10 -6.89 -7.53
CA ALA A 230 -18.97 -6.23 -8.51
C ALA A 230 -18.33 -4.97 -9.11
N ALA A 231 -17.67 -4.15 -8.28
CA ALA A 231 -17.03 -2.92 -8.72
C ALA A 231 -15.86 -3.18 -9.68
N VAL A 232 -14.99 -4.15 -9.36
CA VAL A 232 -13.85 -4.50 -10.23
C VAL A 232 -14.32 -5.15 -11.53
N LYS A 233 -15.40 -5.97 -11.50
CA LYS A 233 -15.99 -6.54 -12.73
C LYS A 233 -16.54 -5.43 -13.63
N ALA A 234 -17.28 -4.48 -13.07
CA ALA A 234 -17.80 -3.34 -13.83
C ALA A 234 -16.66 -2.47 -14.41
N TRP A 235 -15.65 -2.14 -13.60
CA TRP A 235 -14.46 -1.41 -14.04
C TRP A 235 -13.74 -2.11 -15.19
N ARG A 236 -13.56 -3.43 -15.10
CA ARG A 236 -13.02 -4.24 -16.19
C ARG A 236 -13.88 -4.15 -17.45
N ASP A 237 -15.20 -4.35 -17.31
CA ASP A 237 -16.13 -4.37 -18.44
C ASP A 237 -16.22 -3.01 -19.16
N GLU A 238 -15.91 -1.92 -18.45
CA GLU A 238 -15.78 -0.56 -18.98
C GLU A 238 -14.40 -0.24 -19.57
N GLY A 239 -13.49 -1.22 -19.62
CA GLY A 239 -12.16 -1.07 -20.21
C GLY A 239 -11.11 -0.48 -19.26
N GLY A 240 -11.33 -0.60 -17.96
CA GLY A 240 -10.39 -0.17 -16.93
C GLY A 240 -9.02 -0.86 -17.05
N THR A 241 -7.96 -0.08 -16.80
CA THR A 241 -6.57 -0.56 -16.87
C THR A 241 -5.74 -0.04 -15.69
N VAL A 242 -4.65 -0.75 -15.40
CA VAL A 242 -3.60 -0.33 -14.49
C VAL A 242 -2.33 -0.14 -15.32
N GLU A 243 -1.81 1.08 -15.34
CA GLU A 243 -0.47 1.33 -15.84
C GLU A 243 0.55 1.06 -14.73
N LEU A 244 1.47 0.15 -15.00
CA LEU A 244 2.68 -0.06 -14.20
C LEU A 244 3.71 0.95 -14.68
N ASN A 245 3.76 2.11 -14.04
CA ASN A 245 4.71 3.18 -14.33
C ASN A 245 6.14 2.70 -14.08
N SER A 246 6.35 1.98 -12.98
CA SER A 246 7.64 1.38 -12.64
C SER A 246 7.49 0.21 -11.67
N PHE A 247 8.01 -0.94 -12.07
CA PHE A 247 8.38 -2.01 -11.16
C PHE A 247 9.89 -2.15 -11.16
N ARG A 248 10.52 -2.14 -9.98
CA ARG A 248 11.92 -2.55 -9.88
C ARG A 248 12.17 -3.40 -8.65
N VAL A 249 13.06 -4.36 -8.80
CA VAL A 249 13.52 -5.20 -7.71
C VAL A 249 15.00 -5.49 -7.85
N ARG A 250 15.70 -5.51 -6.72
CA ARG A 250 17.08 -5.98 -6.60
C ARG A 250 17.15 -7.03 -5.49
N TRP A 251 17.32 -8.28 -5.90
CA TRP A 251 17.40 -9.43 -4.98
C TRP A 251 18.61 -10.29 -5.33
N GLY A 252 19.69 -10.12 -4.57
CA GLY A 252 21.00 -10.70 -4.88
C GLY A 252 21.40 -10.43 -6.35
N PRO A 253 21.61 -11.47 -7.18
CA PRO A 253 21.98 -11.28 -8.58
C PRO A 253 20.83 -10.79 -9.47
N LEU A 254 19.57 -10.97 -9.05
CA LEU A 254 18.40 -10.58 -9.82
C LEU A 254 18.24 -9.06 -9.81
N GLY A 255 18.08 -8.50 -11.00
CA GLY A 255 17.52 -7.18 -11.20
C GLY A 255 16.43 -7.24 -12.23
N ILE A 256 15.27 -6.64 -11.93
CA ILE A 256 14.21 -6.42 -12.90
C ILE A 256 13.87 -4.95 -12.87
N GLU A 257 13.73 -4.34 -14.05
CA GLU A 257 13.06 -3.06 -14.25
C GLU A 257 11.97 -3.28 -15.28
N SER A 258 10.73 -2.92 -14.98
CA SER A 258 9.61 -3.16 -15.89
C SER A 258 8.58 -2.04 -15.83
N SER A 259 7.90 -1.83 -16.95
CA SER A 259 6.75 -0.95 -17.09
C SER A 259 5.82 -1.50 -18.17
N GLY A 260 4.55 -1.10 -18.12
CA GLY A 260 3.56 -1.55 -19.08
C GLY A 260 2.13 -1.35 -18.61
N THR A 261 1.20 -1.97 -19.31
CA THR A 261 -0.24 -1.85 -19.01
C THR A 261 -0.83 -3.22 -18.74
N ILE A 262 -1.64 -3.29 -17.68
CA ILE A 262 -2.31 -4.49 -17.21
C ILE A 262 -3.82 -4.21 -17.17
N ALA A 263 -4.62 -5.18 -17.59
CA ALA A 263 -6.07 -5.20 -17.46
C ALA A 263 -6.50 -6.58 -16.92
N LEU A 264 -7.81 -6.82 -16.83
CA LEU A 264 -8.36 -8.13 -16.49
C LEU A 264 -9.13 -8.71 -17.66
N ASP A 265 -9.01 -10.02 -17.88
CA ASP A 265 -9.78 -10.75 -18.89
C ASP A 265 -11.18 -11.16 -18.36
N SER A 266 -11.98 -11.80 -19.22
CA SER A 266 -13.34 -12.25 -18.86
C SER A 266 -13.36 -13.25 -17.69
N GLU A 267 -12.26 -13.95 -17.42
CA GLU A 267 -12.08 -14.92 -16.34
C GLU A 267 -11.44 -14.30 -15.08
N MET A 268 -11.32 -12.96 -15.02
CA MET A 268 -10.67 -12.20 -13.94
C MET A 268 -9.18 -12.51 -13.80
N ARG A 269 -8.50 -12.95 -14.87
CA ARG A 269 -7.05 -13.10 -14.89
C ARG A 269 -6.40 -11.83 -15.41
N PRO A 270 -5.20 -11.47 -14.93
CA PRO A 270 -4.43 -10.39 -15.54
C PRO A 270 -4.13 -10.69 -17.01
N ILE A 271 -4.36 -9.71 -17.86
CA ILE A 271 -3.95 -9.67 -19.27
C ILE A 271 -3.20 -8.37 -19.50
N GLY A 272 -2.06 -8.41 -20.18
CA GLY A 272 -1.24 -7.21 -20.31
C GLY A 272 0.04 -7.40 -21.11
N ALA A 273 0.63 -6.28 -21.48
CA ALA A 273 1.89 -6.22 -22.17
C ALA A 273 2.81 -5.24 -21.44
N LEU A 274 3.97 -5.74 -21.05
CA LEU A 274 5.02 -5.01 -20.37
C LEU A 274 6.32 -5.16 -21.15
N THR A 275 7.23 -4.25 -20.89
CA THR A 275 8.65 -4.37 -21.27
C THR A 275 9.47 -4.50 -20.00
N ALA A 276 10.50 -5.33 -20.04
CA ALA A 276 11.40 -5.48 -18.90
C ALA A 276 12.87 -5.52 -19.32
N ASP A 277 13.72 -4.98 -18.46
CA ASP A 277 15.16 -5.23 -18.43
C ASP A 277 15.44 -6.20 -17.28
N ILE A 278 16.05 -7.36 -17.57
CA ILE A 278 16.28 -8.42 -16.58
C ILE A 278 17.75 -8.86 -16.57
N ILE A 279 18.36 -8.88 -15.38
CA ILE A 279 19.68 -9.48 -15.13
C ILE A 279 19.57 -10.56 -14.05
N GLY A 280 20.54 -11.47 -13.98
CA GLY A 280 20.54 -12.54 -12.97
C GLY A 280 19.44 -13.59 -13.17
N TYR A 281 18.81 -13.62 -14.34
CA TYR A 281 17.77 -14.62 -14.67
C TYR A 281 18.31 -16.07 -14.61
N GLY A 282 19.60 -16.26 -14.87
CA GLY A 282 20.25 -17.57 -14.77
C GLY A 282 20.26 -18.10 -13.34
N ASP A 283 20.59 -17.24 -12.38
CA ASP A 283 20.62 -17.55 -10.94
C ASP A 283 19.23 -17.85 -10.40
N VAL A 284 18.21 -17.11 -10.83
CA VAL A 284 16.81 -17.40 -10.49
C VAL A 284 16.42 -18.80 -10.97
N ILE A 285 16.75 -19.14 -12.23
CA ILE A 285 16.43 -20.47 -12.75
C ILE A 285 17.16 -21.56 -11.97
N ASP A 286 18.43 -21.35 -11.59
CA ASP A 286 19.16 -22.28 -10.74
C ASP A 286 18.52 -22.45 -9.36
N ALA A 287 18.10 -21.36 -8.73
CA ALA A 287 17.38 -21.38 -7.46
C ALA A 287 16.06 -22.17 -7.56
N LEU A 288 15.30 -22.00 -8.65
CA LEU A 288 14.06 -22.75 -8.90
C LEU A 288 14.31 -24.25 -9.11
N ILE A 289 15.44 -24.63 -9.72
CA ILE A 289 15.85 -26.05 -9.84
C ILE A 289 16.21 -26.61 -8.46
N MET A 290 17.03 -25.91 -7.68
CA MET A 290 17.50 -26.39 -6.36
C MET A 290 16.35 -26.55 -5.36
N SER A 291 15.35 -25.67 -5.44
CA SER A 291 14.11 -25.76 -4.66
C SER A 291 13.07 -26.74 -5.22
N ASN A 292 13.39 -27.44 -6.32
CA ASN A 292 12.50 -28.39 -7.00
C ASN A 292 11.16 -27.77 -7.44
N MET A 293 11.15 -26.46 -7.71
CA MET A 293 9.97 -25.72 -8.20
C MET A 293 9.77 -25.89 -9.71
N ILE A 294 10.84 -26.15 -10.46
CA ILE A 294 10.77 -26.44 -11.90
C ILE A 294 11.60 -27.68 -12.26
N PRO A 295 11.14 -28.52 -13.21
CA PRO A 295 11.93 -29.63 -13.73
C PRO A 295 13.20 -29.14 -14.43
N LEU A 296 14.30 -29.89 -14.28
CA LEU A 296 15.59 -29.56 -14.90
C LEU A 296 15.52 -29.38 -16.43
N GLY A 297 14.67 -30.17 -17.11
CA GLY A 297 14.51 -30.09 -18.56
C GLY A 297 13.91 -28.76 -19.01
N ASP A 298 12.86 -28.29 -18.34
CA ASP A 298 12.18 -27.03 -18.65
C ASP A 298 13.11 -25.85 -18.37
N ALA A 299 13.83 -25.92 -17.24
CA ALA A 299 14.82 -24.93 -16.85
C ALA A 299 15.96 -24.79 -17.87
N PHE A 300 16.44 -25.90 -18.44
CA PHE A 300 17.46 -25.90 -19.49
C PHE A 300 16.97 -25.19 -20.75
N ILE A 301 15.74 -25.49 -21.21
CA ILE A 301 15.15 -24.84 -22.39
C ILE A 301 15.02 -23.34 -22.16
N ALA A 302 14.52 -22.92 -20.99
CA ALA A 302 14.40 -21.51 -20.64
C ALA A 302 15.76 -20.79 -20.65
N LYS A 303 16.80 -21.40 -20.05
CA LYS A 303 18.17 -20.84 -20.07
C LYS A 303 18.73 -20.66 -21.46
N VAL A 304 18.55 -21.65 -22.35
CA VAL A 304 19.00 -21.55 -23.74
C VAL A 304 18.28 -20.40 -24.45
N ALA A 305 16.96 -20.34 -24.35
CA ALA A 305 16.16 -19.31 -24.97
C ALA A 305 16.54 -17.90 -24.47
N PHE A 306 16.66 -17.70 -23.16
CA PHE A 306 17.07 -16.42 -22.59
C PHE A 306 18.49 -16.04 -22.96
N ASN A 307 19.45 -16.97 -22.98
CA ASN A 307 20.81 -16.67 -23.42
C ASN A 307 20.92 -16.31 -24.91
N MET A 308 19.96 -16.73 -25.74
CA MET A 308 19.89 -16.31 -27.15
C MET A 308 19.29 -14.90 -27.32
N LEU A 309 18.44 -14.48 -26.38
CA LEU A 309 17.82 -13.14 -26.37
C LEU A 309 18.65 -12.11 -25.61
N ALA A 310 19.50 -12.55 -24.69
CA ALA A 310 20.26 -11.67 -23.84
C ALA A 310 21.39 -10.98 -24.60
N ASP A 311 21.47 -9.67 -24.41
CA ASP A 311 22.60 -8.86 -24.82
C ASP A 311 23.77 -9.08 -23.86
N LYS A 312 24.98 -9.13 -24.41
CA LYS A 312 26.22 -9.17 -23.64
C LYS A 312 26.82 -7.76 -23.61
N PRO A 313 26.86 -7.10 -22.44
CA PRO A 313 27.47 -5.78 -22.31
C PRO A 313 28.95 -5.77 -22.78
N GLU A 314 29.37 -4.70 -23.46
CA GLU A 314 30.76 -4.54 -23.95
C GLU A 314 31.78 -4.41 -22.81
N ASP A 315 31.33 -3.95 -21.63
CA ASP A 315 32.12 -3.78 -20.42
C ASP A 315 32.35 -5.09 -19.64
N GLY A 316 31.81 -6.21 -20.12
CA GLY A 316 31.92 -7.51 -19.47
C GLY A 316 30.95 -7.72 -18.30
N GLY A 317 29.93 -6.87 -18.16
CA GLY A 317 28.84 -7.06 -17.20
C GLY A 317 28.01 -8.33 -17.44
N PRO A 318 27.10 -8.68 -16.50
CA PRO A 318 26.24 -9.85 -16.65
C PRO A 318 25.34 -9.74 -17.89
N PRO A 319 24.96 -10.86 -18.53
CA PRO A 319 23.98 -10.86 -19.62
C PRO A 319 22.67 -10.20 -19.21
N VAL A 320 22.08 -9.42 -20.12
CA VAL A 320 20.86 -8.65 -19.87
C VAL A 320 19.81 -9.01 -20.91
N LEU A 321 18.62 -9.43 -20.48
CA LEU A 321 17.44 -9.44 -21.35
C LEU A 321 16.95 -7.98 -21.46
N ARG A 322 17.32 -7.28 -22.53
CA ARG A 322 16.97 -5.85 -22.71
C ARG A 322 15.63 -5.70 -23.41
N SER A 323 14.78 -4.86 -22.85
CA SER A 323 13.46 -4.49 -23.37
C SER A 323 12.68 -5.72 -23.83
N VAL A 324 12.81 -6.82 -23.08
CA VAL A 324 12.16 -8.08 -23.42
C VAL A 324 10.66 -7.92 -23.18
N PRO A 325 9.80 -8.30 -24.13
CA PRO A 325 8.36 -8.29 -23.92
C PRO A 325 7.99 -9.27 -22.79
N VAL A 326 7.26 -8.80 -21.80
CA VAL A 326 6.63 -9.63 -20.77
C VAL A 326 5.12 -9.54 -20.98
N THR A 327 4.48 -10.65 -21.35
CA THR A 327 3.06 -10.66 -21.70
C THR A 327 2.29 -11.63 -20.83
N ALA A 328 1.11 -11.20 -20.38
CA ALA A 328 0.12 -12.05 -19.77
C ALA A 328 -1.04 -12.19 -20.75
N GLN A 329 -1.32 -13.40 -21.22
CA GLN A 329 -2.41 -13.69 -22.16
C GLN A 329 -2.83 -15.15 -22.04
N ASP A 330 -4.12 -15.43 -22.24
CA ASP A 330 -4.69 -16.79 -22.18
C ASP A 330 -4.32 -17.57 -20.90
N GLY A 331 -4.19 -16.87 -19.76
CA GLY A 331 -3.78 -17.42 -18.47
C GLY A 331 -2.31 -17.86 -18.37
N GLY A 332 -1.46 -17.52 -19.33
CA GLY A 332 -0.01 -17.72 -19.29
C GLY A 332 0.74 -16.39 -19.09
N LEU A 333 1.89 -16.47 -18.42
CA LEU A 333 2.88 -15.39 -18.35
C LEU A 333 4.10 -15.78 -19.19
N PHE A 334 4.52 -14.88 -20.07
CA PHE A 334 5.60 -15.11 -21.02
C PHE A 334 6.66 -14.03 -20.90
N VAL A 335 7.93 -14.43 -21.03
CA VAL A 335 9.08 -13.53 -21.22
C VAL A 335 9.67 -13.82 -22.59
N GLY A 336 9.47 -12.90 -23.53
CA GLY A 336 9.68 -13.15 -24.95
C GLY A 336 8.86 -14.38 -25.40
N PRO A 337 9.48 -15.39 -26.02
CA PRO A 337 8.79 -16.60 -26.47
C PRO A 337 8.66 -17.68 -25.37
N VAL A 338 9.18 -17.44 -24.16
CA VAL A 338 9.27 -18.47 -23.10
C VAL A 338 8.11 -18.31 -22.12
N ALA A 339 7.31 -19.36 -21.94
CA ALA A 339 6.31 -19.41 -20.87
C ALA A 339 7.02 -19.62 -19.51
N VAL A 340 6.80 -18.71 -18.56
CA VAL A 340 7.48 -18.72 -17.26
C VAL A 340 6.56 -19.04 -16.09
N ALA A 341 5.26 -18.74 -16.21
CA ALA A 341 4.28 -19.03 -15.17
C ALA A 341 2.86 -19.12 -15.73
N ARG A 342 1.93 -19.58 -14.89
CA ARG A 342 0.49 -19.45 -15.11
C ARG A 342 -0.03 -18.25 -14.32
N MET A 343 -0.99 -17.54 -14.89
CA MET A 343 -1.67 -16.42 -14.25
C MET A 343 -3.02 -16.90 -13.72
N PRO A 344 -3.20 -17.06 -12.40
CA PRO A 344 -4.49 -17.44 -11.83
C PRO A 344 -5.51 -16.30 -11.96
N ALA A 345 -6.79 -16.65 -11.86
CA ALA A 345 -7.85 -15.66 -11.70
C ALA A 345 -7.73 -14.99 -10.33
N ILE A 346 -7.91 -13.67 -10.30
CA ILE A 346 -7.99 -12.92 -9.05
C ILE A 346 -9.40 -13.11 -8.49
N LYS A 347 -9.47 -13.63 -7.27
CA LYS A 347 -10.71 -13.73 -6.51
C LYS A 347 -10.90 -12.43 -5.73
N PHE A 348 -12.10 -11.87 -5.84
CA PHE A 348 -12.58 -10.77 -5.01
C PHE A 348 -13.79 -11.32 -4.27
N ASP A 349 -13.69 -11.40 -2.95
CA ASP A 349 -14.73 -11.93 -2.05
C ASP A 349 -15.74 -10.85 -1.63
#